data_AF-A0A6G5A2P7-F1
#
_entry.id   AF-A0A6G5A2P7-F1
#
_cell.length_a   1.000
_cell.length_b   1.000
_cell.length_c   1.000
_cell.angle_alpha   90.00
_cell.angle_beta   90.00
_cell.angle_gamma   90.00
#
_symmetry.space_group_name_H-M   'P 1'
#
loop_
_entity.id
_entity.type
_entity.pdbx_description
1 polymer ?
#
loop_
_entity_poly.entity_id
_entity_poly.type
_entity_poly.pdbx_seq_one_letter_code
_entity_poly.pdbx_strand_id
1 'polypeptide(L)'
;MININVEKVTQMDNLTVYFEDTHVVDGRRTLENITTYGDGLAQANNTIFYLFTWPPDEGNSRRLFHEINTVPPHRTSISEIATNGTFCSNSTSAAFVRHKYNNYNIWSTVKATLTTFGSPHFIFFTEEDYHKMNETFMRCPKNNGQGGVSSSSQAPVPLAC
;
A
#
# COMPACT_ATOMS: atom_id res chain seq x y z
N MET A 1 4.38 -13.29 -15.42
CA MET A 1 3.29 -12.30 -15.63
C MET A 1 2.52 -12.19 -14.33
N ILE A 2 2.33 -10.98 -13.81
CA ILE A 2 1.54 -10.74 -12.58
C ILE A 2 0.12 -10.39 -13.04
N ASN A 3 -0.89 -11.04 -12.46
CA ASN A 3 -2.29 -10.68 -12.69
C ASN A 3 -2.84 -10.01 -11.42
N ILE A 4 -3.42 -8.82 -11.57
CA ILE A 4 -4.02 -8.06 -10.46
C ILE A 4 -5.51 -8.00 -10.72
N ASN A 5 -6.29 -8.56 -9.80
CA ASN A 5 -7.74 -8.56 -9.85
C ASN A 5 -8.29 -7.73 -8.68
N VAL A 6 -9.33 -6.93 -8.96
CA VAL A 6 -10.11 -6.28 -7.91
C VAL A 6 -11.26 -7.22 -7.55
N GLU A 7 -11.24 -7.76 -6.32
CA GLU A 7 -12.24 -8.74 -5.90
C GLU A 7 -13.54 -8.09 -5.42
N LYS A 8 -13.44 -7.08 -4.55
CA LYS A 8 -14.60 -6.43 -3.93
C LYS A 8 -14.33 -4.95 -3.69
N VAL A 9 -15.32 -4.11 -4.00
CA VAL A 9 -15.31 -2.68 -3.68
C VAL A 9 -16.53 -2.39 -2.83
N THR A 10 -16.35 -1.68 -1.72
CA THR A 10 -17.43 -1.29 -0.81
C THR A 10 -17.08 0.04 -0.18
N GLN A 11 -18.07 0.90 0.02
CA GLN A 11 -17.89 2.15 0.75
C GLN A 11 -17.78 1.85 2.26
N MET A 12 -16.80 2.45 2.92
CA MET A 12 -16.57 2.32 4.35
C MET A 12 -16.19 3.67 4.95
N ASP A 13 -17.00 4.16 5.87
CA ASP A 13 -16.81 5.48 6.50
C ASP A 13 -16.27 5.38 7.94
N ASN A 14 -16.12 4.17 8.47
CA ASN A 14 -15.80 3.91 9.89
C ASN A 14 -14.35 3.48 10.16
N LEU A 15 -13.49 3.40 9.14
CA LEU A 15 -12.09 3.00 9.31
C LEU A 15 -11.14 4.20 9.50
N THR A 16 -11.52 5.38 9.01
CA THR A 16 -10.70 6.59 9.09
C THR A 16 -10.72 7.18 10.49
N VAL A 17 -9.52 7.41 11.05
CA VAL A 17 -9.30 8.00 12.36
C VAL A 17 -8.74 9.41 12.21
N TYR A 18 -9.18 10.32 13.07
CA TYR A 18 -8.69 11.70 13.13
C TYR A 18 -7.93 11.91 14.44
N PHE A 19 -6.95 12.82 14.43
CA PHE A 19 -6.36 13.28 15.69
C PHE A 19 -7.42 14.04 16.51
N GLU A 20 -7.42 13.81 17.82
CA GLU A 20 -8.35 14.44 18.77
C GLU A 20 -8.42 15.95 18.55
N ASP A 21 -9.64 16.49 18.53
CA ASP A 21 -9.94 17.92 18.36
C ASP A 21 -9.38 18.55 17.08
N THR A 22 -9.08 17.75 16.05
CA THR A 22 -8.65 18.24 14.74
C THR A 22 -9.43 17.62 13.58
N HIS A 23 -9.30 18.21 12.40
CA HIS A 23 -9.76 17.62 11.14
C HIS A 23 -8.65 16.92 10.35
N VAL A 24 -7.54 16.59 11.03
CA VAL A 24 -6.37 15.93 10.44
C VAL A 24 -6.51 14.43 10.60
N VAL A 25 -6.33 13.70 9.50
CA VAL A 25 -6.41 12.23 9.51
C VAL A 25 -5.13 11.66 10.13
N ASP A 26 -5.32 10.78 11.12
CA ASP A 26 -4.27 9.94 11.67
C ASP A 26 -4.06 8.75 10.73
N GLY A 27 -3.05 8.88 9.86
CA GLY A 27 -2.75 7.86 8.86
C GLY A 27 -2.32 6.53 9.48
N ARG A 28 -1.65 6.56 10.63
CA ARG A 28 -1.16 5.36 11.28
C ARG A 28 -2.30 4.58 11.93
N ARG A 29 -3.11 5.22 12.77
CA ARG A 29 -4.28 4.56 13.39
C ARG A 29 -5.29 4.11 12.33
N THR A 30 -5.45 4.88 11.25
CA THR A 30 -6.28 4.47 10.12
C THR A 30 -5.73 3.21 9.44
N LEU A 31 -4.40 3.13 9.21
CA LEU A 31 -3.78 1.93 8.66
C LEU A 31 -3.96 0.72 9.59
N GLU A 32 -3.78 0.89 10.90
CA GLU A 32 -4.02 -0.14 11.91
C GLU A 32 -5.47 -0.67 11.86
N ASN A 33 -6.46 0.22 11.68
CA ASN A 33 -7.87 -0.17 11.51
C ASN A 33 -8.09 -0.98 10.22
N ILE A 34 -7.46 -0.58 9.10
CA ILE A 34 -7.58 -1.31 7.82
C ILE A 34 -6.94 -2.69 7.95
N THR A 35 -5.77 -2.79 8.56
CA THR A 35 -5.08 -4.07 8.83
C THR A 35 -5.97 -4.98 9.69
N THR A 36 -6.52 -4.46 10.79
CA THR A 36 -7.40 -5.23 11.69
C THR A 36 -8.68 -5.70 10.98
N TYR A 37 -9.28 -4.84 10.14
CA TYR A 37 -10.43 -5.20 9.33
C TYR A 37 -10.08 -6.32 8.33
N GLY A 38 -8.95 -6.21 7.65
CA GLY A 38 -8.48 -7.22 6.69
C GLY A 38 -8.15 -8.56 7.35
N ASP A 39 -7.50 -8.56 8.53
CA ASP A 39 -7.21 -9.76 9.32
C ASP A 39 -8.51 -10.53 9.64
N GLY A 40 -9.60 -9.82 9.92
CA GLY A 40 -10.91 -10.42 10.20
C GLY A 40 -11.61 -11.07 9.00
N LEU A 41 -11.14 -10.84 7.77
CA LEU A 41 -11.78 -11.34 6.54
C LEU A 41 -11.19 -12.65 6.00
N ALA A 42 -10.15 -13.18 6.64
CA ALA A 42 -9.51 -14.45 6.28
C ALA A 42 -9.18 -14.60 4.77
N GLN A 43 -8.74 -13.51 4.14
CA GLN A 43 -8.35 -13.51 2.73
C GLN A 43 -6.98 -14.15 2.52
N ALA A 44 -6.68 -14.51 1.28
CA ALA A 44 -5.37 -15.05 0.93
C ALA A 44 -4.26 -14.01 1.20
N ASN A 45 -3.06 -14.48 1.53
CA ASN A 45 -1.95 -13.60 1.92
C ASN A 45 -1.36 -12.79 0.74
N ASN A 46 -1.77 -13.08 -0.49
CA ASN A 46 -1.48 -12.31 -1.69
C ASN A 46 -2.56 -11.24 -1.98
N THR A 47 -3.37 -10.88 -1.00
CA THR A 47 -4.38 -9.81 -1.06
C THR A 47 -3.87 -8.56 -0.35
N ILE A 48 -4.12 -7.39 -0.94
CA ILE A 48 -3.85 -6.09 -0.31
C ILE A 48 -5.19 -5.36 -0.13
N PHE A 49 -5.48 -4.93 1.10
CA PHE A 49 -6.67 -4.14 1.42
C PHE A 49 -6.39 -2.65 1.21
N TYR A 50 -7.14 -2.02 0.31
CA TYR A 50 -7.04 -0.59 0.06
C TYR A 50 -8.22 0.14 0.67
N LEU A 51 -7.94 1.21 1.42
CA LEU A 51 -8.92 2.25 1.73
C LEU A 51 -8.56 3.51 0.93
N PHE A 52 -9.45 3.88 0.01
CA PHE A 52 -9.35 5.15 -0.72
C PHE A 52 -10.22 6.19 -0.01
N THR A 53 -9.66 7.38 0.18
CA THR A 53 -10.44 8.52 0.68
C THR A 53 -10.24 9.74 -0.20
N TRP A 54 -11.32 10.48 -0.38
CA TRP A 54 -11.30 11.85 -0.87
C TRP A 54 -11.71 12.75 0.31
N PRO A 55 -10.84 13.65 0.79
CA PRO A 55 -11.34 14.69 1.67
C PRO A 55 -12.36 15.56 0.92
N PRO A 56 -13.50 15.93 1.53
CA PRO A 56 -14.50 16.79 0.89
C PRO A 56 -13.86 18.08 0.41
N ASP A 57 -14.16 18.42 -0.85
CA ASP A 57 -13.64 19.56 -1.61
C ASP A 57 -14.08 20.94 -1.08
N GLU A 58 -14.84 21.00 0.02
CA GLU A 58 -15.31 22.26 0.61
C GLU A 58 -14.18 22.95 1.39
N GLY A 59 -13.24 23.53 0.65
CA GLY A 59 -12.32 24.55 1.14
C GLY A 59 -10.93 24.08 1.55
N ASN A 60 -10.62 22.78 1.57
CA ASN A 60 -9.28 22.32 1.90
C ASN A 60 -8.81 21.12 1.07
N SER A 61 -8.46 21.40 -0.19
CA SER A 61 -7.76 20.48 -1.10
C SER A 61 -6.41 19.98 -0.57
N ARG A 62 -5.96 20.49 0.58
CA ARG A 62 -4.81 20.07 1.35
C ARG A 62 -5.22 19.34 2.64
N ARG A 63 -6.29 18.55 2.69
CA ARG A 63 -6.43 17.60 3.81
C ARG A 63 -5.27 16.60 3.69
N LEU A 64 -4.33 16.76 4.62
CA LEU A 64 -3.06 16.05 4.68
C LEU A 64 -3.26 14.82 5.58
N PHE A 65 -2.72 13.67 5.17
CA PHE A 65 -2.51 12.59 6.12
C PHE A 65 -1.27 12.93 6.93
N HIS A 66 -1.38 12.82 8.25
CA HIS A 66 -0.22 12.90 9.11
C HIS A 66 0.03 11.51 9.68
N GLU A 67 1.27 11.07 9.55
CA GLU A 67 1.82 9.92 10.25
C GLU A 67 2.65 10.46 11.42
N ILE A 68 2.01 10.54 12.59
CA ILE A 68 2.66 10.99 13.82
C ILE A 68 3.12 9.74 14.57
N ASN A 69 4.43 9.46 14.52
CA ASN A 69 5.04 8.38 15.28
C ASN A 69 5.35 8.82 16.72
N THR A 70 5.41 7.88 17.67
CA THR A 70 5.84 8.15 19.06
C THR A 70 7.30 8.59 19.14
N VAL A 71 8.13 8.13 18.19
CA VAL A 71 9.52 8.54 18.00
C VAL A 71 9.66 9.04 16.55
N PRO A 72 10.34 10.17 16.29
CA PRO A 72 10.59 10.67 14.94
C PRO A 72 11.18 9.60 14.00
N PRO A 73 10.95 9.70 12.68
CA PRO A 73 10.36 10.86 11.99
C PRO A 73 8.83 10.84 11.94
N HIS A 74 8.23 12.02 12.12
CA HIS A 74 6.84 12.27 11.75
C HIS A 74 6.79 12.60 10.26
N ARG A 75 5.75 12.13 9.56
CA ARG A 75 5.53 12.47 8.15
C ARG A 75 4.22 13.21 8.02
N THR A 76 4.31 14.52 7.79
CA THR A 76 3.15 15.36 7.49
C THR A 76 2.89 15.36 6.00
N SER A 77 1.65 15.62 5.60
CA SER A 77 1.30 15.84 4.19
C SER A 77 1.50 14.65 3.25
N ILE A 78 1.47 13.42 3.77
CA ILE A 78 1.65 12.25 2.92
C ILE A 78 0.38 11.96 2.10
N SER A 79 0.57 11.43 0.90
CA SER A 79 -0.53 11.02 0.03
C SER A 79 -0.96 9.56 0.22
N GLU A 80 -0.13 8.78 0.92
CA GLU A 80 -0.39 7.37 1.20
C GLU A 80 0.42 6.89 2.41
N ILE A 81 -0.07 5.83 3.04
CA ILE A 81 0.64 5.02 4.02
C ILE A 81 0.25 3.54 3.79
N ALA A 82 1.19 2.62 3.96
CA ALA A 82 0.97 1.20 3.71
C ALA A 82 1.86 0.33 4.60
N THR A 83 1.48 -0.93 4.77
CA THR A 83 2.24 -1.91 5.54
C THR A 83 3.47 -2.39 4.75
N ASN A 84 4.67 -2.11 5.25
CA ASN A 84 5.91 -2.34 4.51
C ASN A 84 6.28 -3.84 4.38
N GLY A 85 6.49 -4.33 3.16
CA GLY A 85 7.00 -5.69 2.89
C GLY A 85 6.12 -6.83 3.39
N THR A 86 4.81 -6.58 3.49
CA THR A 86 3.83 -7.51 4.06
C THR A 86 3.16 -8.40 3.02
N PHE A 87 3.34 -8.12 1.73
CA PHE A 87 2.71 -8.93 0.68
C PHE A 87 3.16 -10.38 0.76
N CYS A 88 2.22 -11.32 0.66
CA CYS A 88 2.46 -12.76 0.82
C CYS A 88 3.05 -13.19 2.19
N SER A 89 2.99 -12.34 3.21
CA SER A 89 3.41 -12.67 4.57
C SER A 89 2.25 -13.21 5.42
N ASN A 90 2.50 -13.54 6.69
CA ASN A 90 1.42 -13.89 7.63
C ASN A 90 0.67 -12.65 8.17
N SER A 91 1.15 -11.43 7.86
CA SER A 91 0.51 -10.19 8.26
C SER A 91 -0.37 -9.65 7.12
N THR A 92 -1.52 -9.06 7.47
CA THR A 92 -2.38 -8.42 6.49
C THR A 92 -1.68 -7.26 5.79
N SER A 93 -1.66 -7.30 4.45
CA SER A 93 -1.24 -6.17 3.63
C SER A 93 -2.35 -5.14 3.51
N ALA A 94 -2.05 -3.90 3.89
CA ALA A 94 -3.00 -2.79 3.87
C ALA A 94 -2.36 -1.52 3.30
N ALA A 95 -3.19 -0.70 2.67
CA ALA A 95 -2.82 0.58 2.10
C ALA A 95 -3.95 1.60 2.31
N PHE A 96 -3.59 2.78 2.78
CA PHE A 96 -4.47 3.93 2.90
C PHE A 96 -4.02 5.02 1.93
N VAL A 97 -4.88 5.38 0.99
CA VAL A 97 -4.52 6.21 -0.16
C VAL A 97 -5.44 7.42 -0.26
N ARG A 98 -4.83 8.61 -0.36
CA ARG A 98 -5.55 9.83 -0.70
C ARG A 98 -5.76 9.86 -2.19
N HIS A 99 -7.01 9.83 -2.60
CA HIS A 99 -7.37 10.04 -3.98
C HIS A 99 -7.95 11.44 -4.16
N LYS A 100 -7.65 12.08 -5.29
CA LYS A 100 -8.29 13.34 -5.66
C LYS A 100 -9.55 13.00 -6.44
N TYR A 101 -10.70 13.55 -6.02
CA TYR A 101 -11.97 13.33 -6.69
C TYR A 101 -11.85 13.68 -8.19
N ASN A 102 -12.38 12.81 -9.05
CA ASN A 102 -12.29 12.91 -10.52
C ASN A 102 -10.87 13.03 -11.11
N ASN A 103 -9.84 12.51 -10.43
CA ASN A 103 -8.47 12.50 -10.95
C ASN A 103 -7.97 11.06 -11.15
N TYR A 104 -7.56 10.70 -12.36
CA TYR A 104 -7.00 9.38 -12.66
C TYR A 104 -5.54 9.20 -12.22
N ASN A 105 -5.03 10.05 -11.32
CA ASN A 105 -3.67 9.93 -10.82
C ASN A 105 -3.52 8.69 -9.92
N ILE A 106 -2.71 7.74 -10.39
CA ILE A 106 -2.45 6.46 -9.72
C ILE A 106 -1.18 6.46 -8.86
N TRP A 107 -0.40 7.53 -8.84
CA TRP A 107 0.96 7.52 -8.27
C TRP A 107 0.98 7.18 -6.79
N SER A 108 0.01 7.69 -6.01
CA SER A 108 -0.10 7.36 -4.58
C SER A 108 -0.48 5.90 -4.36
N THR A 109 -1.33 5.34 -5.22
CA THR A 109 -1.65 3.90 -5.20
C THR A 109 -0.40 3.09 -5.52
N VAL A 110 0.31 3.41 -6.61
CA VAL A 110 1.55 2.72 -7.02
C VAL A 110 2.57 2.75 -5.89
N LYS A 111 2.80 3.90 -5.27
CA LYS A 111 3.74 4.05 -4.16
C LYS A 111 3.34 3.22 -2.93
N ALA A 112 2.05 3.21 -2.58
CA ALA A 112 1.54 2.36 -1.51
C ALA A 112 1.75 0.87 -1.82
N THR A 113 1.45 0.44 -3.05
CA THR A 113 1.66 -0.94 -3.50
C THR A 113 3.14 -1.34 -3.43
N LEU A 114 4.05 -0.50 -3.93
CA LEU A 114 5.49 -0.76 -3.85
C LEU A 114 5.99 -0.86 -2.40
N THR A 115 5.43 -0.05 -1.51
CA THR A 115 5.71 -0.15 -0.08
C THR A 115 5.26 -1.51 0.47
N THR A 116 4.07 -2.02 0.08
CA THR A 116 3.64 -3.37 0.47
C THR A 116 4.53 -4.48 -0.07
N PHE A 117 5.19 -4.25 -1.21
CA PHE A 117 6.20 -5.16 -1.77
C PHE A 117 7.57 -5.01 -1.12
N GLY A 118 7.78 -4.07 -0.21
CA GLY A 118 9.04 -3.91 0.54
C GLY A 118 9.97 -2.83 0.00
N SER A 119 9.56 -2.07 -1.03
CA SER A 119 10.35 -0.98 -1.58
C SER A 119 9.95 0.37 -0.96
N PRO A 120 10.85 1.08 -0.26
CA PRO A 120 10.61 2.46 0.17
C PRO A 120 10.65 3.47 -0.98
N HIS A 121 11.26 3.11 -2.11
CA HIS A 121 11.39 3.98 -3.28
C HIS A 121 10.30 3.71 -4.33
N PHE A 122 9.86 4.77 -5.04
CA PHE A 122 8.80 4.67 -6.05
C PHE A 122 9.21 5.15 -7.45
N ILE A 123 10.21 6.02 -7.58
CA ILE A 123 10.69 6.53 -8.88
C ILE A 123 11.94 5.78 -9.32
N PHE A 124 12.93 5.72 -8.43
CA PHE A 124 14.23 5.13 -8.71
C PHE A 124 14.46 3.96 -7.75
N PHE A 125 14.55 2.75 -8.30
CA PHE A 125 14.84 1.55 -7.53
C PHE A 125 16.34 1.31 -7.46
N THR A 126 16.82 1.07 -6.25
CA THR A 126 18.15 0.59 -5.94
C THR A 126 18.20 -0.94 -6.01
N GLU A 127 19.41 -1.52 -6.05
CA GLU A 127 19.58 -2.98 -5.95
C GLU A 127 18.95 -3.56 -4.67
N GLU A 128 19.03 -2.81 -3.56
CA GLU A 128 18.41 -3.20 -2.30
C GLU A 128 16.87 -3.26 -2.40
N ASP A 129 16.24 -2.35 -3.14
CA ASP A 129 14.79 -2.39 -3.36
C ASP A 129 14.39 -3.66 -4.13
N TYR A 130 15.15 -4.01 -5.17
CA TYR A 130 14.91 -5.25 -5.92
C TYR A 130 15.09 -6.48 -5.04
N HIS A 131 16.10 -6.50 -4.17
CA HIS A 131 16.31 -7.59 -3.22
C HIS A 131 15.11 -7.74 -2.27
N LYS A 132 14.67 -6.65 -1.63
CA LYS A 132 13.52 -6.67 -0.69
C LYS A 132 12.21 -7.06 -1.38
N MET A 133 11.99 -6.56 -2.59
CA MET A 133 10.83 -6.96 -3.39
C MET A 133 10.86 -8.46 -3.73
N ASN A 134 12.02 -8.97 -4.15
CA ASN A 134 12.17 -10.39 -4.42
C ASN A 134 11.97 -11.26 -3.17
N GLU A 135 12.53 -10.87 -2.02
CA GLU A 135 12.29 -11.53 -0.73
C GLU A 135 10.80 -11.58 -0.37
N THR A 136 10.07 -10.50 -0.63
CA THR A 136 8.64 -10.44 -0.40
C THR A 136 7.89 -11.39 -1.35
N PHE A 137 8.20 -11.37 -2.64
CA PHE A 137 7.55 -12.25 -3.64
C PHE A 137 7.88 -13.74 -3.47
N MET A 138 9.06 -14.09 -2.92
CA MET A 138 9.43 -15.48 -2.64
C MET A 138 8.52 -16.14 -1.60
N ARG A 139 7.80 -15.35 -0.80
CA ARG A 139 6.82 -15.85 0.19
C ARG A 139 5.48 -16.22 -0.44
N CYS A 140 5.24 -15.79 -1.68
CA CYS A 140 3.97 -16.04 -2.33
C CYS A 140 3.74 -17.52 -2.59
N PRO A 141 2.49 -18.01 -2.47
CA PRO A 141 2.15 -19.37 -2.86
C PRO A 141 2.58 -19.61 -4.31
N LYS A 142 3.42 -20.63 -4.53
CA LYS A 142 3.69 -21.11 -5.88
C LYS A 142 2.40 -21.75 -6.38
N ASN A 143 1.84 -21.25 -7.47
CA ASN A 143 0.74 -21.92 -8.14
C ASN A 143 1.18 -23.34 -8.51
N ASN A 144 0.74 -24.35 -7.74
CA ASN A 144 0.93 -25.76 -8.08
C ASN A 144 0.02 -26.21 -9.25
N GLY A 145 -0.28 -25.30 -10.17
CA GLY A 145 -1.15 -25.51 -11.32
C GLY A 145 -0.52 -24.93 -12.58
N GLN A 146 0.13 -25.82 -13.33
CA GLN A 146 0.47 -25.75 -14.76
C GLN A 146 1.08 -24.44 -15.30
N GLY A 147 2.39 -24.49 -15.52
CA GLY A 147 3.12 -23.52 -16.34
C GLY A 147 4.45 -23.16 -15.71
N GLY A 148 5.40 -24.11 -15.70
CA GLY A 148 6.77 -23.84 -15.30
C GLY A 148 7.32 -22.67 -16.12
N VAL A 149 7.58 -21.56 -15.45
CA VAL A 149 8.49 -20.54 -15.96
C VAL A 149 9.76 -20.69 -15.15
N SER A 150 10.77 -21.24 -15.81
CA SER A 150 12.13 -21.33 -15.33
C SER A 150 12.58 -19.97 -14.81
N SER A 151 13.16 -19.95 -13.62
CA SER A 151 13.91 -18.82 -13.09
C SER A 151 15.01 -18.44 -14.08
N SER A 152 14.83 -17.34 -14.83
CA SER A 152 15.95 -16.69 -15.50
C SER A 152 16.64 -15.81 -14.46
N SER A 153 17.85 -16.21 -14.07
CA SER A 153 18.78 -15.52 -13.19
C SER A 153 19.36 -14.24 -13.82
N GLN A 154 18.53 -13.46 -14.51
CA GLN A 154 18.97 -12.25 -15.20
C GLN A 154 18.38 -11.04 -14.49
N ALA A 155 19.28 -10.21 -13.95
CA ALA A 155 18.93 -8.93 -13.36
C ALA A 155 18.12 -8.10 -14.36
N PRO A 156 17.02 -7.44 -13.93
CA PRO A 156 16.24 -6.60 -14.81
C PRO A 156 17.11 -5.47 -15.37
N VAL A 157 17.16 -5.36 -16.69
CA VAL A 157 17.82 -4.26 -17.39
C VAL A 157 17.07 -2.98 -17.04
N PRO A 158 17.76 -1.90 -16.60
CA PRO A 158 17.11 -0.63 -16.33
C PRO A 158 16.40 -0.14 -17.59
N LEU A 159 15.14 0.25 -17.45
CA LEU A 159 14.46 1.04 -18.47
C LEU A 159 15.19 2.38 -18.58
N ALA A 160 15.96 2.55 -19.66
CA ALA A 160 16.53 3.83 -20.03
C ALA A 160 15.38 4.80 -20.34
N CYS A 161 15.42 5.98 -19.70
CA CYS A 161 14.56 7.11 -20.01
C CYS A 161 14.91 7.71 -21.38
#